data_AF-A0A897NK43-F1
#
_entry.id   AF-A0A897NK43-F1
#
_cell.length_a   1.000
_cell.length_b   1.000
_cell.length_c   1.000
_cell.angle_alpha   90.00
_cell.angle_beta   90.00
_cell.angle_gamma   90.00
#
_symmetry.space_group_name_H-M   'P 1'
#
loop_
_entity.id
_entity.type
_entity.pdbx_description
1 polymer ?
#
loop_
_entity_poly.entity_id
_entity_poly.type
_entity_poly.pdbx_seq_one_letter_code
_entity_poly.pdbx_strand_id
1 'polypeptide(L)'
;MTRYETFVENGTVYVGFERRLEIGPVGEIVEHVGGPAWTIRYTDEEKQRHPEMDTSDEGLTVDVVDMLQTMTHSERFVETLAAHPAEIATDDSDAIPPRMGLFVGKLLENLENGLD
;
A
#
# COMPACT_ATOMS: atom_id res chain seq x y z
N MET A 1 -5.69 -18.73 8.76
CA MET A 1 -5.64 -18.38 7.33
C MET A 1 -4.22 -17.98 7.00
N THR A 2 -3.69 -18.42 5.85
CA THR A 2 -2.34 -18.05 5.41
C THR A 2 -2.29 -16.54 5.14
N ARG A 3 -1.24 -15.89 5.64
CA ARG A 3 -0.94 -14.48 5.39
C ARG A 3 0.32 -14.43 4.54
N TYR A 4 0.30 -13.56 3.54
CA TYR A 4 1.37 -13.44 2.57
C TYR A 4 2.10 -12.12 2.80
N GLU A 5 3.40 -12.21 3.11
CA GLU A 5 4.23 -11.06 3.47
C GLU A 5 4.64 -10.25 2.25
N THR A 6 4.84 -8.95 2.47
CA THR A 6 5.45 -8.03 1.50
C THR A 6 6.93 -7.89 1.82
N PHE A 7 7.78 -7.87 0.81
CA PHE A 7 9.22 -7.66 0.99
C PHE A 7 9.81 -6.87 -0.17
N VAL A 8 10.94 -6.22 0.09
CA VAL A 8 11.66 -5.41 -0.89
C VAL A 8 12.98 -6.10 -1.22
N GLU A 9 13.25 -6.30 -2.50
CA GLU A 9 14.53 -6.82 -2.98
C GLU A 9 15.01 -5.96 -4.15
N ASN A 10 16.24 -5.45 -4.07
CA ASN A 10 16.87 -4.60 -5.10
C ASN A 10 16.02 -3.38 -5.52
N GLY A 11 15.25 -2.80 -4.59
CA GLY A 11 14.38 -1.66 -4.87
C GLY A 11 13.05 -2.02 -5.54
N THR A 12 12.72 -3.30 -5.66
CA THR A 12 11.44 -3.80 -6.18
C THR A 12 10.63 -4.45 -5.06
N VAL A 13 9.33 -4.15 -5.03
CA VAL A 13 8.37 -4.72 -4.10
C VAL A 13 7.84 -6.05 -4.61
N TYR A 14 7.79 -7.02 -3.72
CA TYR A 14 7.26 -8.36 -3.95
C TYR A 14 6.27 -8.75 -2.85
N VAL A 15 5.29 -9.59 -3.22
CA VAL A 15 4.43 -10.30 -2.26
C VAL A 15 4.75 -11.79 -2.34
N GLY A 16 4.88 -12.46 -1.19
CA GLY A 16 5.05 -13.90 -1.15
C GLY A 16 3.84 -14.59 -1.76
N PHE A 17 4.01 -15.38 -2.82
CA PHE A 17 2.92 -16.17 -3.42
C PHE A 17 3.50 -17.27 -4.30
N GLU A 18 3.46 -18.51 -3.83
CA GLU A 18 4.13 -19.72 -4.39
C GLU A 18 5.66 -19.57 -4.55
N ARG A 19 6.09 -18.54 -5.27
CA ARG A 19 7.43 -17.98 -5.36
C ARG A 19 7.39 -16.54 -4.82
N ARG A 20 7.46 -15.56 -5.72
CA ARG A 20 7.38 -14.13 -5.44
C ARG A 20 6.57 -13.45 -6.54
N LEU A 21 5.58 -12.66 -6.15
CA LEU A 21 4.76 -11.88 -7.05
C LEU A 21 5.32 -10.46 -7.10
N GLU A 22 5.88 -10.09 -8.25
CA GLU A 22 6.40 -8.74 -8.47
C GLU A 22 5.28 -7.71 -8.53
N ILE A 23 5.44 -6.61 -7.79
CA ILE A 23 4.50 -5.48 -7.80
C ILE A 23 5.06 -4.32 -8.61
N GLY A 24 6.34 -3.97 -8.39
CA GLY A 24 7.03 -2.91 -9.11
C GLY A 24 8.03 -2.15 -8.22
N PRO A 25 8.67 -1.08 -8.75
CA PRO A 25 9.68 -0.33 -8.03
C PRO A 25 9.13 0.38 -6.79
N VAL A 26 9.90 0.38 -5.70
CA VAL A 26 9.54 1.10 -4.46
C VAL A 26 9.33 2.58 -4.73
N GLY A 27 10.18 3.19 -5.57
CA GLY A 27 10.09 4.62 -5.89
C GLY A 27 8.76 5.02 -6.50
N GLU A 28 8.27 4.27 -7.49
CA GLU A 28 6.98 4.53 -8.16
C GLU A 28 5.82 4.33 -7.19
N ILE A 29 5.84 3.28 -6.37
CA ILE A 29 4.81 3.03 -5.36
C ILE A 29 4.75 4.18 -4.35
N VAL A 30 5.90 4.63 -3.86
CA VAL A 30 6.00 5.74 -2.90
C VAL A 30 5.51 7.06 -3.53
N GLU A 31 5.85 7.30 -4.80
CA GLU A 31 5.37 8.49 -5.53
C GLU A 31 3.85 8.48 -5.69
N HIS A 32 3.26 7.33 -6.05
CA HIS A 32 1.81 7.19 -6.18
C HIS A 32 1.05 7.30 -4.86
N VAL A 33 1.69 6.99 -3.73
CA VAL A 33 1.13 7.23 -2.39
C VAL A 33 1.23 8.71 -1.99
N GLY A 34 2.03 9.53 -2.67
CA GLY A 34 2.19 10.96 -2.38
C GLY A 34 3.45 11.29 -1.58
N GLY A 35 4.40 10.35 -1.48
CA GLY A 35 5.72 10.58 -0.91
C GLY A 35 6.15 9.54 0.13
N PRO A 36 7.42 9.60 0.58
CA PRO A 36 7.99 8.60 1.49
C PRO A 36 7.43 8.67 2.92
N ALA A 37 6.71 9.73 3.24
CA ALA A 37 6.17 10.00 4.55
C ALA A 37 4.70 10.37 4.45
N TRP A 38 3.85 9.70 5.22
CA TRP A 38 2.42 9.96 5.30
C TRP A 38 2.07 10.51 6.68
N THR A 39 1.39 11.66 6.74
CA THR A 39 0.92 12.26 7.99
C THR A 39 -0.56 11.96 8.18
N ILE A 40 -0.91 11.32 9.29
CA ILE A 40 -2.31 11.06 9.65
C ILE A 40 -3.03 12.39 9.92
N ARG A 41 -4.18 12.60 9.29
CA ARG A 41 -5.02 13.79 9.43
C ARG A 41 -6.48 13.40 9.54
N TYR A 42 -7.18 13.93 10.54
CA TYR A 42 -8.63 13.79 10.65
C TYR A 42 -9.30 15.13 10.30
N THR A 43 -10.38 15.07 9.53
CA THR A 43 -11.18 16.26 9.28
C THR A 43 -11.96 16.63 10.54
N ASP A 44 -12.31 17.91 10.68
CA ASP A 44 -13.16 18.36 11.78
C ASP A 44 -14.55 17.74 11.74
N GLU A 45 -15.03 17.35 10.56
CA GLU A 45 -16.32 16.68 10.39
C GLU A 45 -16.30 15.25 10.93
N GLU A 46 -15.27 14.47 10.63
CA GLU A 46 -15.11 13.11 11.19
C GLU A 46 -14.97 13.14 12.71
N LYS A 47 -14.17 14.08 13.24
CA LYS A 47 -14.01 14.30 14.69
C LYS A 47 -15.33 14.65 15.39
N GLN A 48 -16.19 15.42 14.74
CA GLN A 48 -17.52 15.77 15.28
C GLN A 48 -18.51 14.61 15.20
N ARG A 49 -18.44 13.80 14.14
CA ARG A 49 -19.34 12.67 13.93
C ARG A 49 -19.03 11.49 14.85
N HIS A 50 -17.76 11.31 15.20
CA HIS A 50 -17.25 10.22 16.03
C HIS A 50 -16.43 10.77 17.22
N PRO A 51 -17.07 11.40 18.23
CA PRO A 51 -16.36 11.95 19.40
C PRO A 51 -15.67 10.88 20.27
N GLU A 52 -16.03 9.61 20.09
CA GLU A 52 -15.37 8.44 20.69
C GLU A 52 -14.09 8.00 19.98
N MET A 53 -13.79 8.56 18.80
CA MET A 53 -12.59 8.24 18.02
C MET A 53 -11.33 8.73 18.74
N ASP A 54 -10.40 7.82 18.99
CA ASP A 54 -9.06 8.19 19.46
C ASP A 54 -8.31 8.84 18.31
N THR A 55 -7.99 10.14 18.45
CA THR A 55 -7.23 10.93 17.47
C THR A 55 -5.84 11.28 17.95
N SER A 56 -5.34 10.55 18.97
CA SER A 56 -4.01 10.80 19.55
C SER A 56 -2.85 10.58 18.58
N ASP A 57 -3.10 9.87 17.48
CA ASP A 57 -2.20 9.62 16.36
C ASP A 57 -2.26 10.70 15.26
N GLU A 58 -3.14 11.70 15.37
CA GLU A 58 -3.16 12.85 14.48
C GLU A 58 -1.79 13.56 14.46
N GLY A 59 -1.25 13.79 13.26
CA GLY A 59 0.08 14.38 13.08
C GLY A 59 1.25 13.41 13.21
N LEU A 60 1.00 12.13 13.53
CA LEU A 60 2.02 11.09 13.43
C LEU A 60 2.46 10.94 11.96
N THR A 61 3.77 10.91 11.75
CA THR A 61 4.36 10.68 10.42
C THR A 61 4.85 9.25 10.34
N VAL A 62 4.33 8.51 9.36
CA VAL A 62 4.66 7.12 9.10
C VAL A 62 5.58 7.06 7.88
N ASP A 63 6.65 6.26 7.97
CA ASP A 63 7.48 5.92 6.82
C ASP A 63 6.74 4.89 5.95
N VAL A 64 6.46 5.28 4.70
CA VAL A 64 5.68 4.46 3.76
C VAL A 64 6.42 3.17 3.39
N VAL A 65 7.75 3.19 3.36
CA VAL A 65 8.58 2.02 3.03
C VAL A 65 8.57 1.03 4.18
N ASP A 66 8.66 1.51 5.42
CA ASP A 66 8.53 0.65 6.60
C ASP A 66 7.14 0.03 6.66
N MET A 67 6.09 0.84 6.43
CA MET A 67 4.71 0.37 6.39
C MET A 67 4.54 -0.75 5.36
N LEU A 68 5.02 -0.52 4.13
CA LEU A 68 4.96 -1.49 3.04
C LEU A 68 5.58 -2.83 3.41
N GLN A 69 6.73 -2.85 4.09
CA GLN A 69 7.42 -4.08 4.49
C GLN A 69 6.71 -4.84 5.62
N THR A 70 5.85 -4.18 6.39
CA THR A 70 5.06 -4.82 7.45
C THR A 70 3.71 -5.37 6.96
N MET A 71 3.30 -5.02 5.73
CA MET A 71 2.01 -5.45 5.20
C MET A 71 1.95 -6.95 4.96
N THR A 72 0.86 -7.57 5.43
CA THR A 72 0.50 -8.93 5.09
C THR A 72 -0.87 -9.02 4.42
N HIS A 73 -1.01 -9.94 3.49
CA HIS A 73 -2.16 -10.02 2.59
C HIS A 73 -2.91 -11.33 2.75
N SER A 74 -4.23 -11.30 2.50
CA SER A 74 -5.04 -12.51 2.42
C SER A 74 -4.80 -13.22 1.09
N GLU A 75 -5.02 -14.53 1.05
CA GLU A 75 -4.92 -15.33 -0.17
C GLU A 75 -5.72 -14.74 -1.33
N ARG A 76 -6.99 -14.39 -1.09
CA ARG A 76 -7.87 -13.78 -2.08
C ARG A 76 -7.29 -12.51 -2.70
N PHE A 77 -6.67 -11.65 -1.89
CA PHE A 77 -6.06 -10.41 -2.40
C PHE A 77 -4.85 -10.74 -3.27
N VAL A 78 -3.99 -11.66 -2.83
CA VAL A 78 -2.81 -12.05 -3.60
C VAL A 78 -3.16 -12.76 -4.90
N GLU A 79 -4.19 -13.61 -4.91
CA GLU A 79 -4.74 -14.20 -6.14
C GLU A 79 -5.25 -13.12 -7.11
N THR A 80 -5.87 -12.06 -6.57
CA THR A 80 -6.33 -10.93 -7.38
C THR A 80 -5.14 -10.18 -7.98
N LEU A 81 -4.09 -9.90 -7.20
CA LEU A 81 -2.85 -9.30 -7.70
C LEU A 81 -2.22 -10.18 -8.80
N ALA A 82 -2.18 -11.49 -8.61
CA ALA A 82 -1.59 -12.44 -9.55
C ALA A 82 -2.34 -12.50 -10.89
N ALA A 83 -3.65 -12.23 -10.90
CA ALA A 83 -4.46 -12.19 -12.11
C ALA A 83 -4.19 -10.97 -13.00
N HIS A 84 -3.53 -9.93 -12.49
CA HIS A 84 -3.18 -8.72 -13.24
C HIS A 84 -1.69 -8.68 -13.60
N PRO A 85 -1.29 -8.10 -14.73
CA PRO A 85 0.13 -8.01 -15.10
C PRO A 85 0.90 -6.99 -14.22
N ALA A 86 2.18 -7.26 -13.98
CA ALA A 86 3.09 -6.34 -13.29
C ALA A 86 3.54 -5.16 -14.17
N GLU A 87 3.53 -5.35 -15.49
CA GLU A 87 3.95 -4.36 -16.47
C GLU A 87 2.84 -4.17 -17.51
N ILE A 88 2.81 -2.99 -18.13
CA ILE A 88 1.92 -2.68 -19.25
C ILE A 88 2.74 -2.16 -20.42
N ALA A 89 2.45 -2.63 -21.62
CA ALA A 89 3.07 -2.12 -22.83
C ALA A 89 2.33 -0.86 -23.28
N THR A 90 2.81 0.30 -22.84
CA THR A 90 2.25 1.62 -23.16
C THR A 90 3.39 2.63 -23.30
N ASP A 91 3.18 3.63 -24.17
CA ASP A 91 4.10 4.76 -24.35
C ASP A 91 3.83 5.90 -23.34
N ASP A 92 2.79 5.75 -22.53
CA ASP A 92 2.43 6.67 -21.46
C ASP A 92 3.28 6.41 -20.21
N SER A 93 4.19 7.33 -19.90
CA SER A 93 5.09 7.24 -18.74
C SER A 93 4.37 7.32 -17.40
N ASP A 94 3.14 7.86 -17.39
CA ASP A 94 2.35 8.04 -16.16
C ASP A 94 1.39 6.87 -15.93
N ALA A 95 1.38 5.89 -16.83
CA ALA A 95 0.47 4.76 -16.75
C ALA A 95 0.91 3.76 -15.68
N ILE A 96 0.00 3.49 -14.75
CA ILE A 96 0.22 2.58 -13.63
C ILE A 96 -0.21 1.17 -14.02
N PRO A 97 0.65 0.13 -13.89
CA PRO A 97 0.23 -1.24 -14.07
C PRO A 97 -0.93 -1.60 -13.14
N PRO A 98 -1.98 -2.32 -13.59
CA PRO A 98 -3.14 -2.63 -12.76
C PRO A 98 -2.81 -3.33 -11.45
N ARG A 99 -1.80 -4.20 -11.44
CA ARG A 99 -1.31 -4.87 -10.22
C ARG A 99 -0.73 -3.87 -9.22
N MET A 100 0.09 -2.93 -9.69
CA MET A 100 0.65 -1.88 -8.85
C MET A 100 -0.46 -0.98 -8.30
N GLY A 101 -1.42 -0.56 -9.13
CA GLY A 101 -2.54 0.26 -8.71
C GLY A 101 -3.38 -0.38 -7.60
N LEU A 102 -3.66 -1.69 -7.71
CA LEU A 102 -4.35 -2.45 -6.64
C LEU A 102 -3.55 -2.48 -5.34
N PHE A 103 -2.24 -2.68 -5.43
CA PHE A 103 -1.36 -2.69 -4.27
C PHE A 103 -1.29 -1.31 -3.60
N VAL A 104 -1.11 -0.25 -4.38
CA VAL A 104 -1.10 1.15 -3.90
C VAL A 104 -2.42 1.49 -3.21
N GLY A 105 -3.55 1.10 -3.79
CA GLY A 105 -4.86 1.30 -3.16
C GLY A 105 -4.96 0.64 -1.79
N LYS A 106 -4.41 -0.57 -1.64
CA LYS A 106 -4.39 -1.25 -0.34
C LYS A 106 -3.43 -0.61 0.67
N LEU A 107 -2.30 -0.08 0.20
CA LEU A 107 -1.37 0.66 1.03
C LEU A 107 -2.00 1.96 1.55
N LEU A 108 -2.69 2.71 0.70
CA LEU A 108 -3.44 3.90 1.09
C LEU A 108 -4.52 3.57 2.14
N GLU A 109 -5.29 2.50 1.93
CA GLU A 109 -6.29 2.04 2.91
C GLU A 109 -5.66 1.75 4.27
N ASN A 110 -4.48 1.10 4.31
CA ASN A 110 -3.80 0.80 5.56
C ASN A 110 -3.18 2.06 6.22
N LEU A 111 -2.75 3.04 5.42
CA LEU A 111 -2.23 4.33 5.93
C LEU A 111 -3.35 5.22 6.49
N GLU A 112 -4.55 5.15 5.93
CA GLU A 112 -5.72 5.91 6.38
C GLU A 112 -6.34 5.33 7.66
N ASN A 113 -6.36 4.01 7.81
CA ASN A 113 -7.07 3.35 8.92
C ASN A 113 -6.17 2.94 10.09
N GLY A 114 -4.84 3.09 9.96
CA GLY A 114 -3.90 2.49 10.91
C GLY A 114 -3.85 0.96 10.79
N LEU A 115 -2.79 0.33 11.28
CA LEU A 115 -2.66 -1.13 11.28
C LEU A 115 -3.68 -1.75 12.27
N ASP A 116 -4.58 -2.60 11.76
CA ASP A 116 -5.36 -3.58 12.56
C ASP A 116 -4.46 -4.69 13.16
#